data_AF-K2H468-F1
#
_entry.id   AF-K2H468-F1
#
_cell.length_a   1.000
_cell.length_b   1.000
_cell.length_c   1.000
_cell.angle_alpha   90.00
_cell.angle_beta   90.00
_cell.angle_gamma   90.00
#
_symmetry.space_group_name_H-M   'P 1'
#
loop_
_entity.id
_entity.type
_entity.pdbx_description
1 polymer ?
#
loop_
_entity_poly.entity_id
_entity_poly.type
_entity_poly.pdbx_seq_one_letter_code
_entity_poly.pdbx_strand_id
1 'polypeptide(L)'
;MCGKEVKQPKKKSNEDQTISDDVRHKQNHEENVFGQWGFLIYYILLKDGSVTIKPFVKKIDIDKRNQIDFCSVEVGGKILSAEEIQKQVIPMIDKSINQRYFTRTLRRYVHDTIMNEVVEWCKEEARKEKIYISTKSSKKAKNENKPPNTIINRVTINGKNYDRYFIRTNCGNWLKEILEYLIPNPPPKKNTIIISKKTVPPNIVMKDMSLENFQTNIKVPERNITNPSTITKINGHAGYYDLCGELHLWNCQLYLPFTIEDKLKPLDSILSHSQTNL
;
A
#
# COMPACT_ATOMS: atom_id res chain seq x y z
N MET A 1 19.65 65.30 -17.14
CA MET A 1 18.69 64.31 -17.69
C MET A 1 19.48 63.03 -17.98
N CYS A 2 19.29 61.98 -17.18
CA CYS A 2 19.93 60.67 -17.42
C CYS A 2 18.83 59.61 -17.51
N GLY A 3 18.58 59.12 -18.72
CA GLY A 3 17.63 58.04 -18.98
C GLY A 3 18.13 56.74 -18.38
N LYS A 4 17.31 56.13 -17.51
CA LYS A 4 17.49 54.75 -17.08
C LYS A 4 16.90 53.85 -18.16
N GLU A 5 17.77 53.13 -18.87
CA GLU A 5 17.37 52.04 -19.76
C GLU A 5 16.60 50.97 -18.97
N VAL A 6 15.35 50.76 -19.36
CA VAL A 6 14.50 49.68 -18.90
C VAL A 6 14.97 48.39 -19.56
N LYS A 7 15.68 47.53 -18.81
CA LYS A 7 15.96 46.17 -19.26
C LYS A 7 14.66 45.38 -19.28
N GLN A 8 14.14 45.12 -20.47
CA GLN A 8 13.05 44.18 -20.70
C GLN A 8 13.44 42.77 -20.22
N PRO A 9 12.52 42.01 -19.60
CA PRO A 9 12.78 40.65 -19.17
C PRO A 9 12.92 39.75 -20.41
N LYS A 10 14.10 39.10 -20.54
CA LYS A 10 14.28 37.99 -21.48
C LYS A 10 13.34 36.85 -21.07
N LYS A 11 12.33 36.59 -21.90
CA LYS A 11 11.65 35.29 -21.98
C LYS A 11 12.72 34.20 -22.19
N LYS A 12 12.97 33.39 -21.16
CA LYS A 12 13.51 32.03 -21.31
C LYS A 12 12.32 31.09 -21.15
N SER A 13 11.74 30.63 -22.26
CA SER A 13 12.01 29.33 -22.90
C SER A 13 11.75 28.17 -21.95
N ASN A 14 10.76 27.35 -22.31
CA ASN A 14 10.41 26.06 -21.71
C ASN A 14 11.68 25.23 -21.45
N GLU A 15 12.14 25.20 -20.22
CA GLU A 15 13.08 24.19 -19.73
C GLU A 15 12.24 23.10 -19.08
N ASP A 16 12.29 21.88 -19.62
CA ASP A 16 11.88 20.67 -18.92
C ASP A 16 12.60 20.66 -17.57
N GLN A 17 11.88 20.99 -16.51
CA GLN A 17 12.43 21.02 -15.15
C GLN A 17 12.74 19.59 -14.71
N THR A 18 13.94 19.10 -15.05
CA THR A 18 14.51 17.90 -14.45
C THR A 18 14.55 18.09 -12.93
N ILE A 19 13.70 17.36 -12.24
CA ILE A 19 13.62 17.32 -10.78
C ILE A 19 14.99 16.90 -10.24
N SER A 20 15.54 17.63 -9.27
CA SER A 20 16.83 17.28 -8.68
C SER A 20 16.78 15.93 -7.96
N ASP A 21 17.91 15.23 -7.91
CA ASP A 21 18.02 13.92 -7.26
C ASP A 21 17.60 13.97 -5.77
N ASP A 22 17.91 15.05 -5.07
CA ASP A 22 17.50 15.26 -3.68
C ASP A 22 15.98 15.30 -3.51
N VAL A 23 15.27 15.98 -4.43
CA VAL A 23 13.81 16.04 -4.41
C VAL A 23 13.23 14.66 -4.71
N ARG A 24 13.79 13.94 -5.68
CA ARG A 24 13.37 12.58 -6.03
C ARG A 24 13.56 11.60 -4.87
N HIS A 25 14.71 11.66 -4.18
CA HIS A 25 14.99 10.84 -3.01
C HIS A 25 14.01 11.10 -1.87
N LYS A 26 13.70 12.38 -1.62
CA LYS A 26 12.71 12.77 -0.60
C LYS A 26 11.31 12.25 -0.94
N GLN A 27 10.86 12.43 -2.18
CA GLN A 27 9.55 11.93 -2.63
C GLN A 27 9.46 10.41 -2.47
N ASN A 28 10.48 9.68 -2.91
CA ASN A 28 10.52 8.23 -2.76
C ASN A 28 10.50 7.81 -1.28
N HIS A 29 11.19 8.53 -0.40
CA HIS A 29 11.12 8.27 1.04
C HIS A 29 9.69 8.44 1.59
N GLU A 30 9.02 9.54 1.25
CA GLU A 30 7.65 9.82 1.68
C GLU A 30 6.68 8.74 1.20
N GLU A 31 6.77 8.34 -0.07
CA GLU A 31 5.95 7.25 -0.62
C GLU A 31 6.22 5.89 0.05
N ASN A 32 7.48 5.61 0.39
CA ASN A 32 7.82 4.38 1.11
C ASN A 32 7.19 4.35 2.50
N VAL A 33 7.21 5.47 3.22
CA VAL A 33 6.56 5.58 4.54
C VAL A 33 5.05 5.42 4.40
N PHE A 34 4.46 6.06 3.39
CA PHE A 34 3.03 5.97 3.10
C PHE A 34 2.59 4.53 2.75
N GLY A 35 3.32 3.85 1.88
CA GLY A 35 3.02 2.46 1.52
C GLY A 35 3.21 1.48 2.68
N GLN A 36 4.21 1.71 3.54
CA GLN A 36 4.39 0.91 4.77
C GLN A 36 3.18 1.09 5.71
N TRP A 37 2.68 2.31 5.88
CA TRP A 37 1.43 2.53 6.60
C TRP A 37 0.24 1.85 5.93
N GLY A 38 0.17 1.86 4.59
CA GLY A 38 -0.90 1.17 3.88
C GLY A 38 -0.92 -0.32 4.20
N PHE A 39 0.26 -0.96 4.22
CA PHE A 39 0.36 -2.37 4.60
C PHE A 39 -0.04 -2.60 6.06
N LEU A 40 0.45 -1.78 6.98
CA LEU A 40 0.15 -1.93 8.41
C LEU A 40 -1.33 -1.71 8.70
N ILE A 41 -1.92 -0.62 8.19
CA ILE A 41 -3.34 -0.33 8.36
C ILE A 41 -4.18 -1.47 7.78
N TYR A 42 -3.84 -1.97 6.58
CA TYR A 42 -4.52 -3.12 6.02
C TYR A 42 -4.50 -4.33 6.96
N TYR A 43 -3.33 -4.67 7.50
CA TYR A 43 -3.19 -5.80 8.41
C TYR A 43 -3.91 -5.59 9.74
N ILE A 44 -3.88 -4.37 10.29
CA ILE A 44 -4.65 -3.96 11.47
C ILE A 44 -6.13 -4.21 11.24
N LEU A 45 -6.65 -3.77 10.08
CA LEU A 45 -8.04 -3.99 9.73
C LEU A 45 -8.35 -5.48 9.64
N LEU A 46 -7.51 -6.33 9.05
CA LEU A 46 -7.74 -7.77 9.00
C LEU A 46 -7.89 -8.41 10.39
N LYS A 47 -7.20 -7.87 11.41
CA LYS A 47 -7.25 -8.30 12.81
C LYS A 47 -8.30 -7.58 13.65
N ASP A 48 -9.30 -6.99 13.00
CA ASP A 48 -10.40 -6.26 13.64
C ASP A 48 -9.94 -5.05 14.49
N GLY A 49 -8.74 -4.56 14.23
CA GLY A 49 -8.22 -3.34 14.85
C GLY A 49 -8.69 -2.06 14.15
N SER A 50 -8.24 -0.92 14.67
CA SER A 50 -8.61 0.39 14.16
C SER A 50 -7.47 1.39 14.23
N VAL A 51 -7.55 2.43 13.41
CA VAL A 51 -6.54 3.50 13.35
C VAL A 51 -7.24 4.84 13.32
N THR A 52 -6.89 5.74 14.24
CA THR A 52 -7.44 7.10 14.28
C THR A 52 -6.38 8.09 13.79
N ILE A 53 -6.72 8.91 12.81
CA ILE A 53 -5.82 9.91 12.21
C ILE A 53 -6.41 11.32 12.25
N LYS A 54 -5.55 12.33 12.06
CA LYS A 54 -5.94 13.72 11.76
C LYS A 54 -5.87 13.96 10.24
N PRO A 55 -6.89 14.58 9.64
CA PRO A 55 -6.93 14.88 8.22
C PRO A 55 -5.89 15.94 7.81
N PHE A 56 -5.47 15.91 6.55
CA PHE A 56 -4.49 16.84 5.99
C PHE A 56 -5.13 18.19 5.66
N VAL A 57 -5.13 19.13 6.60
CA VAL A 57 -5.79 20.44 6.43
C VAL A 57 -5.19 21.30 5.29
N LYS A 58 -3.96 21.00 4.82
CA LYS A 58 -3.20 21.87 3.90
C LYS A 58 -3.12 21.40 2.45
N LYS A 59 -3.56 20.18 2.12
CA LYS A 59 -3.52 19.68 0.74
C LYS A 59 -4.93 19.48 0.22
N ILE A 60 -5.15 19.90 -1.03
CA ILE A 60 -6.43 19.71 -1.75
C ILE A 60 -6.57 18.23 -2.11
N ASP A 61 -5.50 17.62 -2.60
CA ASP A 61 -5.49 16.23 -3.03
C ASP A 61 -4.71 15.34 -2.05
N ILE A 62 -5.12 14.08 -1.99
CA ILE A 62 -4.43 13.04 -1.25
C ILE A 62 -3.43 12.38 -2.20
N ASP A 63 -2.15 12.60 -1.93
CA ASP A 63 -1.05 11.94 -2.62
C ASP A 63 -0.28 11.04 -1.64
N LYS A 64 0.52 10.10 -2.18
CA LYS A 64 1.35 9.19 -1.37
C LYS A 64 2.51 9.90 -0.64
N ARG A 65 2.59 11.22 -0.74
CA ARG A 65 3.53 12.08 -0.03
C ARG A 65 2.82 12.87 1.08
N ASN A 66 1.53 12.62 1.32
CA ASN A 66 0.81 13.18 2.45
C ASN A 66 1.34 12.54 3.74
N GLN A 67 1.76 13.37 4.69
CA GLN A 67 2.20 12.91 5.99
C GLN A 67 1.00 12.59 6.87
N ILE A 68 0.80 11.31 7.21
CA ILE A 68 -0.30 10.83 8.06
C ILE A 68 -0.01 11.11 9.54
N ASP A 69 -0.93 11.82 10.20
CA ASP A 69 -0.86 12.10 11.63
C ASP A 69 -1.76 11.15 12.40
N PHE A 70 -1.15 10.23 13.13
CA PHE A 70 -1.85 9.26 13.95
C PHE A 70 -2.19 9.87 15.31
N CYS A 71 -3.45 9.70 15.73
CA CYS A 71 -3.91 9.95 17.08
C CYS A 71 -3.78 8.69 17.94
N SER A 72 -4.22 7.55 17.39
CA SER A 72 -4.14 6.27 18.08
C SER A 72 -4.17 5.09 17.10
N VAL A 73 -3.64 3.96 17.54
CA VAL A 73 -3.71 2.67 16.85
C VAL A 73 -4.20 1.62 17.84
N GLU A 74 -5.27 0.90 17.49
CA GLU A 74 -5.86 -0.15 18.31
C GLU A 74 -5.59 -1.51 17.68
N VAL A 75 -4.84 -2.35 18.40
CA VAL A 75 -4.39 -3.67 17.96
C VAL A 75 -4.27 -4.63 19.14
N GLY A 76 -4.73 -5.88 18.97
CA GLY A 76 -4.55 -6.93 19.98
C GLY A 76 -5.07 -6.59 21.37
N GLY A 77 -6.17 -5.82 21.46
CA GLY A 77 -6.74 -5.34 22.72
C GLY A 77 -5.97 -4.21 23.42
N LYS A 78 -4.96 -3.63 22.76
CA LYS A 78 -4.19 -2.49 23.24
C LYS A 78 -4.43 -1.26 22.38
N ILE A 79 -4.38 -0.08 23.00
CA ILE A 79 -4.45 1.21 22.30
C ILE A 79 -3.12 1.93 22.46
N LEU A 80 -2.46 2.18 21.34
CA LEU A 80 -1.24 2.99 21.27
C LEU A 80 -1.66 4.45 21.03
N SER A 81 -1.66 5.27 22.08
CA SER A 81 -2.03 6.68 21.98
C SER A 81 -0.81 7.57 21.67
N ALA A 82 -0.96 8.46 20.68
CA ALA A 82 0.04 9.47 20.39
C ALA A 82 0.31 10.39 21.58
N GLU A 83 -0.69 10.66 22.42
CA GLU A 83 -0.53 11.49 23.62
C GLU A 83 0.33 10.81 24.70
N GLU A 84 0.14 9.50 24.90
CA GLU A 84 0.92 8.72 25.85
C GLU A 84 2.37 8.60 25.39
N ILE A 85 2.56 8.27 24.11
CA ILE A 85 3.90 8.20 23.50
C ILE A 85 4.58 9.57 23.54
N GLN A 86 3.83 10.65 23.33
CA GLN A 86 4.36 12.02 23.45
C GLN A 86 5.01 12.24 24.83
N LYS A 87 4.35 11.83 25.92
CA LYS A 87 4.88 11.95 27.29
C LYS A 87 6.18 11.15 27.46
N GLN A 88 6.30 10.00 26.81
CA GLN A 88 7.51 9.15 26.86
C GLN A 88 8.68 9.72 26.05
N VAL A 89 8.43 10.36 24.91
CA VAL A 89 9.51 10.84 24.02
C VAL A 89 9.94 12.28 24.31
N ILE A 90 9.13 13.11 25.00
CA ILE A 90 9.51 14.48 25.38
C ILE A 90 10.87 14.54 26.09
N PRO A 91 11.18 13.67 27.08
CA PRO A 91 12.49 13.67 27.75
C PRO A 91 13.66 13.35 26.83
N MET A 92 13.42 12.72 25.67
CA MET A 92 14.46 12.34 24.70
C MET A 92 14.82 13.49 23.75
N ILE A 93 14.12 14.62 23.83
CA ILE A 93 14.30 15.77 22.95
C ILE A 93 14.93 16.90 23.75
N ASP A 94 16.02 17.44 23.21
CA ASP A 94 16.67 18.61 23.78
C ASP A 94 15.68 19.78 23.85
N LYS A 95 15.43 20.28 25.06
CA LYS A 95 14.49 21.39 25.31
C LYS A 95 15.09 22.76 24.99
N SER A 96 16.40 22.85 24.75
CA SER A 96 17.08 24.09 24.39
C SER A 96 16.91 24.48 22.92
N ILE A 97 16.43 23.57 22.07
CA ILE A 97 16.18 23.85 20.66
C ILE A 97 14.96 24.76 20.49
N ASN A 98 14.98 25.58 19.45
CA ASN A 98 13.85 26.45 19.10
C ASN A 98 12.54 25.64 18.98
N GLN A 99 11.45 26.23 19.50
CA GLN A 99 10.11 25.64 19.57
C GLN A 99 9.65 24.96 18.28
N ARG A 100 9.94 25.54 17.10
CA ARG A 100 9.57 24.96 15.81
C ARG A 100 10.26 23.62 15.55
N TYR A 101 11.55 23.55 15.88
CA TYR A 101 12.34 22.32 15.75
C TYR A 101 11.93 21.29 16.80
N PHE A 102 11.59 21.74 18.00
CA PHE A 102 11.04 20.90 19.05
C PHE A 102 9.74 20.21 18.58
N THR A 103 8.75 20.98 18.11
CA THR A 103 7.47 20.41 17.63
C THR A 103 7.66 19.44 16.47
N ARG A 104 8.54 19.78 15.51
CA ARG A 104 8.85 18.89 14.38
C ARG A 104 9.50 17.59 14.84
N THR A 105 10.46 17.68 15.76
CA THR A 105 11.17 16.51 16.30
C THR A 105 10.23 15.64 17.10
N LEU A 106 9.39 16.23 17.95
CA LEU A 106 8.40 15.54 18.75
C LEU A 106 7.43 14.74 17.88
N ARG A 107 6.83 15.38 16.87
CA ARG A 107 5.93 14.72 15.92
C ARG A 107 6.60 13.53 15.23
N ARG A 108 7.86 13.68 14.80
CA ARG A 108 8.63 12.59 14.18
C ARG A 108 8.91 11.46 15.17
N TYR A 109 9.22 11.77 16.42
CA TYR A 109 9.52 10.76 17.44
C TYR A 109 8.27 9.94 17.76
N VAL A 110 7.14 10.60 18.00
CA VAL A 110 5.85 9.93 18.20
C VAL A 110 5.49 9.03 17.01
N HIS A 111 5.56 9.56 15.79
CA HIS A 111 5.28 8.79 14.58
C HIS A 111 6.16 7.54 14.46
N ASP A 112 7.48 7.68 14.62
CA ASP A 112 8.41 6.56 14.47
C ASP A 112 8.24 5.52 15.59
N THR A 113 7.90 5.94 16.81
CA THR A 113 7.61 5.01 17.91
C THR A 113 6.35 4.20 17.63
N ILE A 114 5.24 4.84 17.24
CA ILE A 114 4.00 4.13 16.85
C ILE A 114 4.29 3.16 15.71
N MET A 115 4.99 3.62 14.66
CA MET A 115 5.35 2.76 13.52
C MET A 115 6.13 1.52 13.98
N ASN A 116 7.14 1.69 14.81
CA ASN A 116 7.96 0.59 15.31
C ASN A 116 7.14 -0.43 16.10
N GLU A 117 6.31 0.04 17.03
CA GLU A 117 5.46 -0.83 17.86
C GLU A 117 4.45 -1.60 17.00
N VAL A 118 3.81 -0.93 16.04
CA VAL A 118 2.85 -1.56 15.13
C VAL A 118 3.53 -2.56 14.21
N VAL A 119 4.75 -2.30 13.73
CA VAL A 119 5.52 -3.24 12.92
C VAL A 119 5.89 -4.49 13.71
N GLU A 120 6.34 -4.35 14.96
CA GLU A 120 6.67 -5.50 15.80
C GLU A 120 5.42 -6.32 16.15
N TRP A 121 4.32 -5.68 16.54
CA TRP A 121 3.03 -6.38 16.71
C TRP A 121 2.61 -7.11 15.43
N CYS A 122 2.71 -6.46 14.28
CA CYS A 122 2.35 -7.06 12.99
C CYS A 122 3.23 -8.27 12.67
N LYS A 123 4.53 -8.24 12.97
CA LYS A 123 5.44 -9.39 12.82
C LYS A 123 5.03 -10.56 13.71
N GLU A 124 4.72 -10.30 14.97
CA GLU A 124 4.33 -11.32 15.94
C GLU A 124 3.02 -12.00 15.54
N GLU A 125 2.01 -11.22 15.16
CA GLU A 125 0.73 -11.77 14.70
C GLU A 125 0.87 -12.49 13.35
N ALA A 126 1.54 -11.89 12.37
CA ALA A 126 1.72 -12.47 11.03
C ALA A 126 2.41 -13.84 11.08
N ARG A 127 3.33 -14.02 12.02
CA ARG A 127 4.04 -15.30 12.20
C ARG A 127 3.09 -16.44 12.57
N LYS A 128 2.00 -16.18 13.30
CA LYS A 128 0.98 -17.18 13.65
C LYS A 128 0.25 -17.70 12.40
N GLU A 129 0.17 -16.87 11.36
CA GLU A 129 -0.44 -17.16 10.06
C GLU A 129 0.57 -17.60 9.00
N LYS A 130 1.81 -17.92 9.39
CA LYS A 130 2.91 -18.27 8.46
C LYS A 130 3.22 -17.18 7.43
N ILE A 131 2.91 -15.93 7.76
CA ILE A 131 3.32 -14.73 7.02
C ILE A 131 4.62 -14.22 7.64
N TYR A 132 5.65 -14.00 6.83
CA TYR A 132 6.96 -13.55 7.30
C TYR A 132 7.23 -12.12 6.86
N ILE A 133 7.43 -11.22 7.83
CA ILE A 133 7.76 -9.82 7.57
C ILE A 133 9.24 -9.60 7.87
N SER A 134 10.02 -9.37 6.81
CA SER A 134 11.44 -9.03 6.89
C SER A 134 11.60 -7.52 7.02
N THR A 135 12.27 -7.08 8.08
CA THR A 135 12.53 -5.67 8.35
C THR A 135 14.02 -5.34 8.31
N LYS A 136 14.32 -4.05 8.18
CA LYS A 136 15.67 -3.47 8.29
C LYS A 136 15.61 -2.23 9.17
N SER A 137 16.63 -2.04 10.00
CA SER A 137 16.79 -0.79 10.74
C SER A 137 17.21 0.33 9.79
N SER A 138 16.57 1.49 9.89
CA SER A 138 17.08 2.71 9.27
C SER A 138 18.46 3.08 9.82
N LYS A 139 19.23 3.86 9.05
CA LYS A 139 20.52 4.40 9.52
C LYS A 139 20.29 5.13 10.85
N LYS A 140 21.09 4.82 11.87
CA LYS A 140 21.03 5.50 13.17
C LYS A 140 21.11 7.01 12.93
N ALA A 141 20.15 7.75 13.49
CA ALA A 141 20.22 9.20 13.51
C ALA A 141 21.40 9.63 14.40
N LYS A 142 21.88 10.87 14.25
CA LYS A 142 22.93 11.45 15.10
C LYS A 142 22.56 11.53 16.60
N ASN A 143 21.31 11.23 16.96
CA ASN A 143 20.81 11.27 18.32
C ASN A 143 20.81 9.85 18.90
N GLU A 144 21.72 9.57 19.84
CA GLU A 144 21.95 8.23 20.40
C GLU A 144 20.75 7.67 21.16
N ASN A 145 19.91 8.54 21.71
CA ASN A 145 18.80 8.18 22.60
C ASN A 145 17.52 7.70 21.88
N LYS A 146 17.48 7.72 20.53
CA LYS A 146 16.30 7.28 19.77
C LYS A 146 16.55 5.94 19.08
N PRO A 147 15.66 4.94 19.26
CA PRO A 147 15.75 3.71 18.48
C PRO A 147 15.57 3.99 16.98
N PRO A 148 16.32 3.29 16.10
CA PRO A 148 16.15 3.45 14.67
C PRO A 148 14.72 3.06 14.25
N ASN A 149 14.19 3.73 13.21
CA ASN A 149 12.91 3.35 12.62
C ASN A 149 13.04 1.99 11.91
N THR A 150 12.05 1.13 12.09
CA THR A 150 11.95 -0.21 11.50
C THR A 150 11.26 -0.10 10.14
N ILE A 151 12.00 -0.48 9.10
CA ILE A 151 11.53 -0.43 7.71
C ILE A 151 11.14 -1.83 7.27
N ILE A 152 9.94 -2.01 6.73
CA ILE A 152 9.56 -3.27 6.09
C ILE A 152 10.28 -3.36 4.73
N ASN A 153 11.10 -4.39 4.58
CA ASN A 153 11.89 -4.62 3.37
C ASN A 153 11.21 -5.63 2.44
N ARG A 154 10.58 -6.67 3.00
CA ARG A 154 9.88 -7.71 2.26
C ARG A 154 8.82 -8.37 3.14
N VAL A 155 7.71 -8.77 2.54
CA VAL A 155 6.69 -9.62 3.16
C VAL A 155 6.60 -10.91 2.35
N THR A 156 6.59 -12.05 3.01
CA THR A 156 6.45 -13.37 2.38
C THR A 156 5.15 -14.00 2.82
N ILE A 157 4.29 -14.33 1.86
CA ILE A 157 2.97 -14.93 2.09
C ILE A 157 2.89 -16.18 1.21
N ASN A 158 2.67 -17.35 1.81
CA ASN A 158 2.54 -18.61 1.07
C ASN A 158 3.70 -18.87 0.07
N GLY A 159 4.93 -18.54 0.46
CA GLY A 159 6.13 -18.69 -0.37
C GLY A 159 6.35 -17.58 -1.42
N LYS A 160 5.38 -16.71 -1.68
CA LYS A 160 5.53 -15.54 -2.56
C LYS A 160 6.12 -14.35 -1.81
N ASN A 161 7.05 -13.65 -2.45
CA ASN A 161 7.77 -12.52 -1.87
C ASN A 161 7.29 -11.19 -2.45
N TYR A 162 6.85 -10.28 -1.58
CA TYR A 162 6.46 -8.91 -1.91
C TYR A 162 7.51 -7.97 -1.36
N ASP A 163 8.21 -7.28 -2.26
CA ASP A 163 9.28 -6.38 -1.88
C ASP A 163 8.77 -4.99 -1.49
N ARG A 164 9.71 -4.13 -1.11
CA ARG A 164 9.42 -2.74 -0.75
C ARG A 164 8.76 -1.95 -1.89
N TYR A 165 9.08 -2.24 -3.14
CA TYR A 165 8.48 -1.55 -4.29
C TYR A 165 6.99 -1.90 -4.39
N PHE A 166 6.66 -3.19 -4.24
CA PHE A 166 5.28 -3.66 -4.18
C PHE A 166 4.52 -2.95 -3.07
N ILE A 167 5.06 -2.91 -1.84
CA ILE A 167 4.41 -2.29 -0.68
C ILE A 167 4.16 -0.79 -0.93
N ARG A 168 5.19 -0.07 -1.39
CA ARG A 168 5.10 1.36 -1.76
C ARG A 168 3.99 1.61 -2.79
N THR A 169 3.90 0.74 -3.79
CA THR A 169 3.00 0.94 -4.93
C THR A 169 1.58 0.54 -4.58
N ASN A 170 1.35 -0.74 -4.25
CA ASN A 170 0.03 -1.32 -4.09
C ASN A 170 -0.62 -0.91 -2.76
N CYS A 171 0.06 -1.14 -1.64
CA CYS A 171 -0.47 -0.75 -0.33
C CYS A 171 -0.58 0.78 -0.21
N GLY A 172 0.33 1.52 -0.84
CA GLY A 172 0.22 2.97 -0.95
C GLY A 172 -0.93 3.45 -1.85
N ASN A 173 -1.26 2.76 -2.94
CA ASN A 173 -2.45 3.10 -3.75
C ASN A 173 -3.73 2.82 -2.96
N TRP A 174 -3.79 1.67 -2.32
CA TRP A 174 -4.91 1.26 -1.49
C TRP A 174 -5.16 2.28 -0.36
N LEU A 175 -4.13 2.67 0.38
CA LEU A 175 -4.28 3.66 1.45
C LEU A 175 -4.75 5.01 0.91
N LYS A 176 -4.29 5.41 -0.27
CA LYS A 176 -4.77 6.63 -0.92
C LYS A 176 -6.28 6.54 -1.18
N GLU A 177 -6.77 5.44 -1.78
CA GLU A 177 -8.20 5.22 -2.06
C GLU A 177 -9.04 5.25 -0.77
N ILE A 178 -8.55 4.62 0.30
CA ILE A 178 -9.17 4.65 1.64
C ILE A 178 -9.30 6.09 2.15
N LEU A 179 -8.24 6.86 2.07
CA LEU A 179 -8.24 8.23 2.57
C LEU A 179 -9.09 9.15 1.68
N GLU A 180 -9.13 8.94 0.36
CA GLU A 180 -10.01 9.70 -0.54
C GLU A 180 -11.48 9.42 -0.27
N TYR A 181 -11.80 8.19 0.14
CA TYR A 181 -13.15 7.83 0.57
C TYR A 181 -13.52 8.46 1.91
N LEU A 182 -12.62 8.40 2.91
CA LEU A 182 -12.92 8.83 4.28
C LEU A 182 -12.75 10.33 4.53
N ILE A 183 -11.88 11.00 3.79
CA ILE A 183 -11.61 12.43 3.94
C ILE A 183 -12.42 13.20 2.89
N PRO A 184 -13.48 13.93 3.28
CA PRO A 184 -14.21 14.75 2.32
C PRO A 184 -13.32 15.88 1.79
N ASN A 185 -13.60 16.33 0.57
CA ASN A 185 -12.94 17.48 -0.03
C ASN A 185 -13.88 18.69 -0.01
N PRO A 186 -13.59 19.76 0.75
CA PRO A 186 -12.35 20.02 1.50
C PRO A 186 -12.25 19.30 2.86
N PRO A 187 -11.04 18.96 3.34
CA PRO A 187 -10.84 18.27 4.61
C PRO A 187 -11.36 19.08 5.81
N PRO A 188 -12.01 18.43 6.80
CA PRO A 188 -12.51 19.13 7.98
C PRO A 188 -11.36 19.58 8.88
N LYS A 189 -11.46 20.80 9.43
CA LYS A 189 -10.36 21.42 10.20
C LYS A 189 -10.04 20.76 11.54
N LYS A 190 -10.99 20.05 12.17
CA LYS A 190 -10.85 19.59 13.57
C LYS A 190 -11.29 18.15 13.85
N ASN A 191 -11.80 17.42 12.86
CA ASN A 191 -12.32 16.09 13.10
C ASN A 191 -11.23 15.05 12.92
N THR A 192 -11.15 14.09 13.83
CA THR A 192 -10.39 12.87 13.63
C THR A 192 -11.16 11.92 12.73
N ILE A 193 -10.43 11.03 12.06
CA ILE A 193 -11.00 10.04 11.16
C ILE A 193 -10.55 8.68 11.64
N ILE A 194 -11.53 7.79 11.80
CA ILE A 194 -11.31 6.41 12.22
C ILE A 194 -11.30 5.54 10.97
N ILE A 195 -10.22 4.80 10.76
CA ILE A 195 -10.07 3.77 9.74
C ILE A 195 -10.27 2.43 10.45
N SER A 196 -11.37 1.75 10.15
CA SER A 196 -11.78 0.47 10.75
C SER A 196 -12.62 -0.32 9.74
N LYS A 197 -12.86 -1.63 9.96
CA LYS A 197 -13.81 -2.40 9.13
C LYS A 197 -15.23 -1.79 9.12
N LYS A 198 -15.60 -1.00 10.14
CA LYS A 198 -16.93 -0.34 10.23
C LYS A 198 -17.02 0.93 9.40
N THR A 199 -15.89 1.61 9.19
CA THR A 199 -15.84 2.90 8.48
C THR A 199 -15.39 2.76 7.04
N VAL A 200 -14.64 1.70 6.73
CA VAL A 200 -14.20 1.39 5.37
C VAL A 200 -15.18 0.40 4.72
N PRO A 201 -15.69 0.68 3.51
CA PRO A 201 -16.52 -0.23 2.75
C PRO A 201 -15.86 -1.61 2.54
N PRO A 202 -16.59 -2.74 2.70
CA PRO A 202 -16.03 -4.08 2.57
C PRO A 202 -15.35 -4.34 1.22
N ASN A 203 -15.91 -3.79 0.15
CA ASN A 203 -15.33 -3.89 -1.18
C ASN A 203 -13.95 -3.22 -1.25
N ILE A 204 -13.72 -2.06 -0.63
CA ILE A 204 -12.40 -1.39 -0.63
C ILE A 204 -11.41 -2.10 0.30
N VAL A 205 -11.88 -2.65 1.42
CA VAL A 205 -11.03 -3.50 2.28
C VAL A 205 -10.53 -4.72 1.51
N MET A 206 -11.39 -5.35 0.70
CA MET A 206 -11.06 -6.61 0.01
C MET A 206 -10.52 -6.46 -1.42
N LYS A 207 -10.61 -5.26 -2.01
CA LYS A 207 -10.17 -4.98 -3.39
C LYS A 207 -8.66 -5.17 -3.51
N ASP A 208 -8.26 -6.11 -4.38
CA ASP A 208 -6.89 -6.36 -4.82
C ASP A 208 -5.85 -6.75 -3.74
N MET A 209 -6.23 -6.86 -2.47
CA MET A 209 -5.32 -7.10 -1.33
C MET A 209 -5.63 -8.36 -0.50
N SER A 210 -6.65 -9.16 -0.85
CA SER A 210 -6.86 -10.45 -0.16
C SER A 210 -5.58 -11.30 -0.28
N LEU A 211 -5.21 -12.05 0.78
CA LEU A 211 -4.08 -12.98 0.75
C LEU A 211 -4.13 -13.96 -0.44
N GLU A 212 -5.33 -14.19 -0.97
CA GLU A 212 -5.62 -14.95 -2.18
C GLU A 212 -5.47 -14.13 -3.47
N ASN A 213 -5.78 -12.82 -3.49
CA ASN A 213 -5.55 -11.92 -4.63
C ASN A 213 -4.07 -11.55 -4.83
N PHE A 214 -3.27 -11.64 -3.77
CA PHE A 214 -1.81 -11.71 -3.86
C PHE A 214 -1.34 -12.89 -4.74
N GLN A 215 -2.18 -13.91 -4.95
CA GLN A 215 -1.88 -15.03 -5.83
C GLN A 215 -2.15 -14.74 -7.32
N THR A 216 -3.08 -13.83 -7.65
CA THR A 216 -3.58 -13.60 -9.02
C THR A 216 -3.15 -12.27 -9.65
N ASN A 217 -2.78 -11.24 -8.88
CA ASN A 217 -2.39 -9.93 -9.42
C ASN A 217 -0.86 -9.72 -9.51
N ILE A 218 -0.15 -10.67 -10.09
CA ILE A 218 1.20 -10.40 -10.63
C ILE A 218 1.05 -10.05 -12.12
N LYS A 219 0.65 -8.80 -12.42
CA LYS A 219 1.24 -8.16 -13.60
C LYS A 219 2.67 -7.83 -13.22
N VAL A 220 3.56 -8.78 -13.46
CA VAL A 220 5.00 -8.49 -13.58
C VAL A 220 5.08 -7.34 -14.58
N PRO A 221 5.85 -6.28 -14.35
CA PRO A 221 6.17 -5.36 -15.44
C PRO A 221 6.90 -6.21 -16.48
N GLU A 222 6.20 -6.61 -17.53
CA GLU A 222 6.79 -7.32 -18.65
C GLU A 222 7.92 -6.42 -19.17
N ARG A 223 9.15 -6.91 -18.99
CA ARG A 223 10.20 -6.56 -19.94
C ARG A 223 9.69 -7.04 -21.28
N ASN A 224 9.51 -6.10 -22.20
CA ASN A 224 9.17 -6.32 -23.60
C ASN A 224 9.71 -7.66 -24.13
N ILE A 225 8.85 -8.68 -24.13
CA ILE A 225 9.01 -9.85 -24.99
C ILE A 225 7.65 -9.97 -25.68
N THR A 226 7.62 -9.39 -26.87
CA THR A 226 6.57 -9.58 -27.87
C THR A 226 6.25 -11.07 -28.00
N ASN A 227 5.08 -11.48 -27.51
CA ASN A 227 4.08 -12.26 -28.24
C ASN A 227 2.80 -12.39 -27.39
N PRO A 228 1.64 -11.93 -27.87
CA PRO A 228 0.40 -11.99 -27.10
C PRO A 228 -0.08 -13.44 -27.02
N SER A 229 -0.21 -13.97 -25.81
CA SER A 229 -1.00 -15.18 -25.59
C SER A 229 -2.48 -14.84 -25.81
N THR A 230 -3.09 -15.51 -26.78
CA THR A 230 -4.50 -15.35 -27.14
C THR A 230 -5.40 -15.85 -26.01
N ILE A 231 -5.99 -14.92 -25.27
CA ILE A 231 -7.06 -15.22 -24.29
C ILE A 231 -8.34 -15.48 -25.09
N THR A 232 -8.93 -16.67 -24.91
CA THR A 232 -10.21 -17.00 -25.56
C THR A 232 -11.36 -16.57 -24.67
N LYS A 233 -12.20 -15.67 -25.18
CA LYS A 233 -13.42 -15.21 -24.51
C LYS A 233 -14.62 -16.02 -24.99
N ILE A 234 -15.30 -16.68 -24.06
CA ILE A 234 -16.55 -17.41 -24.31
C ILE A 234 -17.67 -16.67 -23.60
N ASN A 235 -18.69 -16.25 -24.35
CA ASN A 235 -19.92 -15.72 -23.78
C ASN A 235 -20.96 -16.85 -23.72
N GLY A 236 -21.67 -16.97 -22.60
CA GLY A 236 -22.70 -17.98 -22.43
C GLY A 236 -23.80 -17.52 -21.49
N HIS A 237 -24.76 -18.41 -21.27
CA HIS A 237 -25.81 -18.23 -20.27
C HIS A 237 -25.68 -19.37 -19.26
N ALA A 238 -25.64 -19.01 -17.98
CA ALA A 238 -25.76 -19.97 -16.89
C ALA A 238 -27.15 -19.83 -16.27
N GLY A 239 -27.71 -20.91 -15.75
CA GLY A 239 -28.98 -20.84 -15.05
C GLY A 239 -29.21 -21.99 -14.10
N TYR A 240 -30.20 -21.80 -13.23
CA TYR A 240 -30.69 -22.82 -12.32
C TYR A 240 -32.22 -22.77 -12.27
N TYR A 241 -32.84 -23.89 -11.89
CA TYR A 241 -34.26 -23.96 -11.58
C TYR A 241 -34.47 -23.66 -10.11
N ASP A 242 -35.38 -22.74 -9.79
CA ASP A 242 -35.75 -22.49 -8.41
C ASP A 242 -36.66 -23.60 -7.83
N LEU A 243 -37.02 -23.45 -6.56
CA LEU A 243 -37.87 -24.41 -5.84
C LEU A 243 -39.30 -24.49 -6.39
N CYS A 244 -39.72 -23.52 -7.20
CA CYS A 244 -41.00 -23.47 -7.89
C CYS A 244 -40.90 -24.02 -9.33
N GLY A 245 -39.70 -24.38 -9.78
CA GLY A 245 -39.43 -24.88 -11.14
C GLY A 245 -39.23 -23.77 -12.18
N GLU A 246 -39.07 -22.51 -11.78
CA GLU A 246 -38.78 -21.42 -12.71
C GLU A 246 -37.28 -21.39 -13.06
N LEU A 247 -36.98 -21.28 -14.35
CA LEU A 247 -35.61 -21.20 -14.86
C LEU A 247 -35.10 -19.76 -14.78
N HIS A 248 -34.11 -19.53 -13.93
CA HIS A 248 -33.41 -18.25 -13.81
C HIS A 248 -32.09 -18.31 -14.59
N LEU A 249 -31.95 -17.48 -15.62
CA LEU A 249 -30.76 -17.41 -16.47
C LEU A 249 -30.04 -16.07 -16.26
N TRP A 250 -28.71 -16.08 -16.32
CA TRP A 250 -27.90 -14.87 -16.42
C TRP A 250 -26.76 -15.04 -17.42
N ASN A 251 -26.34 -13.91 -17.98
CA ASN A 251 -25.19 -13.85 -18.88
C ASN A 251 -23.91 -14.10 -18.09
N CYS A 252 -23.07 -15.02 -18.58
CA CYS A 252 -21.75 -15.26 -18.03
C CYS A 252 -20.68 -15.12 -19.11
N GLN A 253 -19.48 -14.74 -18.67
CA GLN A 253 -18.30 -14.64 -19.52
C GLN A 253 -17.20 -15.51 -18.91
N LEU A 254 -16.71 -16.48 -19.68
CA LEU A 254 -15.59 -17.32 -19.30
C LEU A 254 -14.36 -16.90 -20.11
N TYR A 255 -13.24 -16.71 -19.44
CA TYR A 255 -11.95 -16.42 -20.06
C TYR A 255 -11.04 -17.62 -19.87
N LEU A 256 -10.71 -18.29 -20.97
CA LEU A 256 -9.75 -19.39 -20.95
C LEU A 256 -8.35 -18.85 -21.26
N PRO A 257 -7.31 -19.26 -20.50
CA PRO A 257 -5.94 -18.85 -20.74
C PRO A 257 -5.28 -19.59 -21.92
N PHE A 258 -6.09 -20.23 -22.78
CA PHE A 258 -5.68 -21.00 -23.94
C PHE A 258 -6.79 -20.99 -25.00
N THR A 259 -6.44 -21.34 -26.24
CA THR A 259 -7.36 -21.56 -27.35
C THR A 259 -8.06 -22.91 -27.24
N ILE A 260 -9.38 -22.97 -27.48
CA ILE A 260 -10.18 -24.21 -27.34
C ILE A 260 -9.67 -25.28 -28.32
N GLU A 261 -9.16 -24.85 -29.47
CA GLU A 261 -8.58 -25.72 -30.50
C GLU A 261 -7.39 -26.56 -29.98
N ASP A 262 -6.65 -26.09 -28.96
CA ASP A 262 -5.51 -26.82 -28.39
C ASP A 262 -5.93 -28.06 -27.58
N LYS A 263 -7.17 -28.11 -27.10
CA LYS A 263 -7.72 -29.20 -26.27
C LYS A 263 -8.65 -30.15 -27.04
N LEU A 264 -9.04 -29.79 -28.26
CA LEU A 264 -9.87 -30.64 -29.14
C LEU A 264 -9.05 -31.54 -30.06
N LYS A 265 -7.72 -31.58 -29.94
CA LYS A 265 -6.91 -32.57 -30.65
C LYS A 265 -7.29 -33.98 -30.16
N PRO A 266 -7.59 -34.91 -31.06
CA PRO A 266 -7.84 -36.30 -30.70
C PRO A 266 -6.67 -36.83 -29.85
N LEU A 267 -6.99 -37.56 -28.80
CA LEU A 267 -6.02 -38.36 -28.05
C LEU A 267 -5.60 -39.55 -28.95
N ASP A 268 -4.78 -39.28 -29.97
CA ASP A 268 -4.25 -40.35 -30.80
C ASP A 268 -3.15 -41.10 -30.05
N SER A 269 -3.56 -42.27 -29.55
CA SER A 269 -2.81 -43.53 -29.44
C SER A 269 -1.36 -43.45 -28.93
N ILE A 270 -1.18 -43.33 -27.62
CA ILE A 270 0.00 -43.91 -26.95
C ILE A 270 -0.43 -45.24 -26.34
N LEU A 271 -0.65 -46.24 -27.17
CA LEU A 271 -0.64 -47.65 -26.75
C LEU A 271 -0.15 -48.50 -27.93
N SER A 272 0.77 -49.40 -27.60
CA SER A 272 1.56 -50.29 -28.47
C SER A 272 2.78 -49.63 -29.13
N HIS A 273 3.95 -49.80 -28.52
CA HIS A 273 5.21 -50.24 -29.16
C HIS A 273 6.23 -50.50 -28.05
N SER A 274 6.04 -51.59 -27.32
CA SER A 274 7.09 -52.20 -26.51
C SER A 274 6.76 -53.65 -26.18
N GLN A 275 6.56 -54.47 -27.21
CA GLN A 275 6.85 -55.90 -27.16
C GLN A 275 7.40 -56.32 -28.53
N THR A 276 8.31 -57.30 -28.48
CA THR A 276 9.08 -57.95 -29.55
C THR A 276 10.21 -57.12 -30.17
N ASN A 277 11.43 -57.37 -29.68
CA ASN A 277 12.48 -57.87 -30.56
C ASN A 277 13.18 -59.05 -29.87
N LEU A 278 13.26 -60.13 -30.65
CA LEU A 278 14.07 -61.33 -30.45
C LEU A 278 15.55 -60.99 -30.30
#